data_AF-A0A527ZGG0-F1
#
_entry.id   AF-A0A527ZGG0-F1
#
_cell.length_a   1.000
_cell.length_b   1.000
_cell.length_c   1.000
_cell.angle_alpha   90.00
_cell.angle_beta   90.00
_cell.angle_gamma   90.00
#
_symmetry.space_group_name_H-M   'P 1'
#
loop_
_entity.id
_entity.type
_entity.pdbx_description
1 polymer ?
#
loop_
_entity_poly.entity_id
_entity_poly.type
_entity_poly.pdbx_seq_one_letter_code
_entity_poly.pdbx_strand_id
1 'polypeptide(L)'
;MTSDSRAHDILSRQAELETERSQYEAVWEAVSEFCDPDAPDVWSGRRQSGAATQAERQERRGARVYANTINSAANRLAAGLESLIIPQSEKWHGLSTAAMNDEET
;
A
#
# COMPACT_ATOMS: atom_id res chain seq x y z
N MET A 1 6.39 -34.87 -11.75
CA MET A 1 6.63 -34.94 -10.29
C MET A 1 7.30 -33.68 -9.70
N THR A 2 7.78 -32.71 -10.48
CA THR A 2 8.43 -31.47 -9.98
C THR A 2 7.48 -30.28 -9.80
N SER A 3 6.37 -30.20 -10.55
CA SER A 3 5.40 -29.11 -10.44
C SER A 3 4.60 -29.13 -9.13
N ASP A 4 4.27 -30.31 -8.60
CA ASP A 4 3.52 -30.43 -7.34
C ASP A 4 4.32 -29.95 -6.13
N SER A 5 5.65 -30.18 -6.13
CA SER A 5 6.56 -29.66 -5.11
C SER A 5 6.60 -28.13 -5.12
N ARG A 6 6.74 -27.52 -6.30
CA ARG A 6 6.74 -26.06 -6.43
C ARG A 6 5.41 -25.43 -6.02
N ALA A 7 4.29 -26.07 -6.37
CA ALA A 7 2.97 -25.60 -5.96
C ALA A 7 2.83 -25.62 -4.43
N HIS A 8 3.30 -26.68 -3.78
CA HIS A 8 3.31 -26.79 -2.33
C HIS A 8 4.17 -25.71 -1.67
N ASP A 9 5.38 -25.47 -2.18
CA ASP A 9 6.28 -24.44 -1.66
C ASP A 9 5.69 -23.03 -1.77
N ILE A 10 5.04 -22.73 -2.90
CA ILE A 10 4.36 -21.44 -3.12
C ILE A 10 3.21 -21.25 -2.11
N LEU A 11 2.39 -22.29 -1.91
CA LEU A 11 1.27 -22.22 -0.97
C LEU A 11 1.74 -22.11 0.48
N SER A 12 2.79 -22.83 0.87
CA SER A 12 3.38 -22.71 2.21
C SER A 12 3.89 -21.29 2.45
N ARG A 13 4.66 -20.76 1.50
CA ARG A 13 5.20 -19.40 1.61
C ARG A 13 4.11 -18.34 1.58
N GLN A 14 3.02 -18.56 0.84
CA GLN A 14 1.87 -17.67 0.87
C GLN A 14 1.24 -17.65 2.27
N ALA A 15 1.03 -18.81 2.89
CA ALA A 15 0.44 -18.90 4.23
C ALA A 15 1.32 -18.23 5.31
N GLU A 16 2.63 -18.38 5.20
CA GLU A 16 3.61 -17.69 6.06
C GLU A 16 3.48 -16.17 5.91
N LEU A 17 3.52 -15.66 4.67
CA LEU A 17 3.38 -14.23 4.40
C LEU A 17 2.01 -13.67 4.81
N GLU A 18 0.93 -14.45 4.70
CA GLU A 18 -0.39 -14.06 5.18
C GLU A 18 -0.43 -13.97 6.71
N THR A 19 0.25 -14.88 7.40
CA THR A 19 0.38 -14.87 8.85
C THR A 19 1.15 -13.62 9.30
N GLU A 20 2.27 -13.31 8.66
CA GLU A 20 3.03 -12.09 8.95
C GLU A 20 2.21 -10.82 8.68
N ARG A 21 1.50 -10.76 7.54
CA ARG A 21 0.69 -9.59 7.20
C ARG A 21 -0.44 -9.36 8.19
N SER A 22 -1.07 -10.43 8.71
CA SER A 22 -2.23 -10.34 9.63
C SER A 22 -1.99 -9.45 10.85
N GLN A 23 -0.74 -9.36 11.32
CA GLN A 23 -0.34 -8.52 12.44
C GLN A 23 -0.53 -7.02 12.16
N TYR A 24 -0.47 -6.62 10.88
CA TYR A 24 -0.56 -5.24 10.45
C TYR A 24 -1.94 -4.86 9.90
N GLU A 25 -2.79 -5.84 9.56
CA GLU A 25 -4.06 -5.59 8.87
C GLU A 25 -5.01 -4.68 9.66
N ALA A 26 -5.12 -4.92 10.98
CA ALA A 26 -5.96 -4.10 11.86
C ALA A 26 -5.45 -2.66 12.00
N VAL A 27 -4.13 -2.48 12.04
CA VAL A 27 -3.50 -1.15 12.12
C VAL A 27 -3.75 -0.38 10.83
N TRP A 28 -3.56 -1.04 9.68
CA TRP A 28 -3.80 -0.43 8.38
C TRP A 28 -5.28 -0.11 8.13
N GLU A 29 -6.20 -0.95 8.59
CA GLU A 29 -7.63 -0.66 8.53
C GLU A 29 -7.97 0.62 9.32
N ALA A 30 -7.47 0.74 10.55
CA ALA A 30 -7.65 1.95 11.34
C ALA A 30 -7.04 3.19 10.67
N VAL A 31 -5.80 3.11 10.18
CA VAL A 31 -5.14 4.22 9.46
C VAL A 31 -5.95 4.65 8.23
N SER A 32 -6.40 3.69 7.42
CA SER A 32 -7.17 3.97 6.21
C SER A 32 -8.50 4.67 6.52
N GLU A 33 -9.16 4.30 7.62
CA GLU A 33 -10.43 4.92 8.03
C GLU A 33 -10.28 6.43 8.33
N PHE A 34 -9.11 6.88 8.77
CA PHE A 34 -8.86 8.29 9.09
C PHE A 34 -8.14 9.07 7.99
N CYS A 35 -7.19 8.43 7.28
CA CYS A 35 -6.38 9.11 6.27
C CYS A 35 -7.14 9.26 4.95
N ASP A 36 -7.90 8.24 4.53
CA ASP A 36 -8.63 8.25 3.27
C ASP A 36 -9.96 7.49 3.41
N PRO A 37 -10.97 8.13 4.03
CA PRO A 37 -12.25 7.48 4.30
C PRO A 37 -13.03 7.12 3.03
N ASP A 38 -12.71 7.72 1.89
CA ASP A 38 -13.38 7.47 0.61
C ASP A 38 -12.72 6.34 -0.19
N ALA A 39 -11.51 5.93 0.18
CA ALA A 39 -10.82 4.81 -0.44
C ALA A 39 -11.63 3.50 -0.37
N PRO A 40 -11.53 2.65 -1.40
CA PRO A 40 -12.04 1.29 -1.33
C PRO A 40 -11.37 0.53 -0.18
N ASP A 41 -12.06 -0.45 0.38
CA ASP A 41 -11.53 -1.29 1.46
C ASP A 41 -10.18 -1.89 1.03
N VAL A 42 -9.12 -1.60 1.80
CA VAL A 42 -7.74 -2.03 1.55
C VAL A 42 -7.65 -3.56 1.47
N TRP A 43 -8.63 -4.26 2.04
CA TRP A 43 -8.74 -5.72 2.04
C TRP A 43 -9.92 -6.25 1.21
N SER A 44 -10.50 -5.42 0.32
CA SER A 44 -11.59 -5.82 -0.57
C SER A 44 -11.21 -7.07 -1.37
N GLY A 45 -11.97 -8.15 -1.17
CA GLY A 45 -11.71 -9.48 -1.75
C GLY A 45 -11.30 -10.57 -0.75
N ARG A 46 -10.94 -10.22 0.49
CA ARG A 46 -10.50 -11.19 1.52
C ARG A 46 -11.57 -11.52 2.56
N ARG A 47 -12.51 -10.61 2.81
CA ARG A 47 -13.61 -10.80 3.77
C ARG A 47 -14.87 -11.29 3.06
N GLN A 48 -15.08 -12.61 3.02
CA GLN A 48 -16.34 -13.20 2.52
C GLN A 48 -17.36 -13.51 3.63
N SER A 49 -17.07 -13.19 4.88
CA SER A 49 -18.05 -13.41 5.96
C SER A 49 -17.82 -12.43 7.12
N GLY A 50 -18.81 -11.59 7.40
CA GLY A 50 -19.02 -11.05 8.74
C GLY A 50 -18.64 -9.59 9.04
N ALA A 51 -18.19 -8.78 8.08
CA ALA A 51 -17.85 -7.39 8.36
C ALA A 51 -18.93 -6.43 7.83
N ALA A 52 -19.41 -5.56 8.71
CA ALA A 52 -20.39 -4.48 8.52
C ALA A 52 -20.63 -4.10 7.04
N THR A 53 -21.91 -4.10 6.66
CA THR A 53 -22.34 -3.76 5.30
C THR A 53 -21.70 -2.43 4.90
N GLN A 54 -21.40 -2.26 3.61
CA GLN A 54 -20.83 -1.01 3.11
C GLN A 54 -21.66 0.22 3.55
N ALA A 55 -22.96 0.03 3.75
CA ALA A 55 -23.89 0.98 4.36
C ALA A 55 -23.58 1.34 5.83
N GLU A 56 -23.33 0.38 6.72
CA GLU A 56 -22.93 0.65 8.12
C GLU A 56 -21.58 1.38 8.20
N ARG A 57 -20.65 1.06 7.29
CA ARG A 57 -19.39 1.81 7.17
C ARG A 57 -19.63 3.22 6.65
N GLN A 58 -20.52 3.40 5.68
CA GLN A 58 -20.89 4.71 5.15
C GLN A 58 -21.60 5.60 6.20
N GLU A 59 -22.42 5.01 7.08
CA GLU A 59 -23.04 5.69 8.21
C GLU A 59 -22.01 6.13 9.26
N ARG A 60 -21.05 5.25 9.61
CA ARG A 60 -19.91 5.60 10.48
C ARG A 60 -19.01 6.68 9.86
N ARG A 61 -18.83 6.64 8.54
CA ARG A 61 -18.07 7.66 7.78
C ARG A 61 -18.76 9.03 7.89
N GLY A 62 -20.08 9.10 7.68
CA GLY A 62 -20.87 10.33 7.81
C GLY A 62 -20.76 11.01 9.19
N ALA A 63 -20.60 10.22 10.26
CA ALA A 63 -20.43 10.73 11.62
C ALA A 63 -19.02 11.28 11.91
N ARG A 64 -17.99 10.90 11.13
CA ARG A 64 -16.57 11.24 11.38
C ARG A 64 -16.00 12.31 10.44
N VAL A 65 -16.80 12.80 9.47
CA VAL A 65 -16.46 13.89 8.52
C VAL A 65 -16.04 15.20 9.22
N TYR A 66 -16.27 15.34 10.53
CA TYR A 66 -15.93 16.56 11.27
C TYR A 66 -14.43 16.72 11.61
N ALA A 67 -13.54 15.81 11.17
CA ALA A 67 -12.10 15.87 11.42
C ALA A 67 -11.23 15.89 10.15
N ASN A 68 -11.46 16.84 9.24
CA ASN A 68 -10.71 17.00 7.98
C ASN A 68 -9.20 17.29 8.14
N THR A 69 -8.74 17.60 9.35
CA THR A 69 -7.33 17.88 9.64
C THR A 69 -6.42 16.69 9.34
N ILE A 70 -6.86 15.46 9.64
CA ILE A 70 -6.02 14.25 9.50
C ILE A 70 -5.82 13.89 8.03
N ASN A 71 -6.90 13.86 7.24
CA ASN A 71 -6.83 13.66 5.80
C ASN A 71 -5.96 14.72 5.12
N SER A 72 -6.12 16.00 5.48
CA SER A 72 -5.31 17.09 4.95
C SER A 72 -3.83 16.94 5.29
N ALA A 73 -3.50 16.50 6.52
CA ALA A 73 -2.13 16.27 6.94
C ALA A 73 -1.49 15.08 6.21
N ALA A 74 -2.22 13.97 6.05
CA ALA A 74 -1.76 12.80 5.30
C ALA A 74 -1.45 13.16 3.83
N ASN A 75 -2.36 13.87 3.16
CA ASN A 75 -2.16 14.32 1.77
C ASN A 75 -0.95 15.26 1.63
N ARG A 76 -0.76 16.20 2.57
CA ARG A 76 0.41 17.09 2.58
C ARG A 76 1.71 16.33 2.81
N LEU A 77 1.71 15.35 3.70
CA LEU A 77 2.88 14.50 3.95
C LEU A 77 3.23 13.68 2.72
N ALA A 78 2.25 13.04 2.08
CA ALA A 78 2.44 12.27 0.86
C ALA A 78 3.04 13.14 -0.26
N ALA A 79 2.45 14.31 -0.52
CA ALA A 79 2.96 15.25 -1.51
C ALA A 79 4.38 15.77 -1.18
N GLY A 80 4.67 15.99 0.11
CA GLY A 80 6.00 16.39 0.56
C GLY A 80 7.05 15.30 0.32
N LEU A 81 6.72 14.03 0.62
CA LEU A 81 7.60 12.90 0.36
C LEU A 81 7.82 12.68 -1.14
N GLU A 82 6.77 12.78 -1.95
CA GLU A 82 6.87 12.67 -3.41
C GLU A 82 7.83 13.73 -3.97
N SER A 83 7.69 14.99 -3.54
CA SER A 83 8.56 16.09 -3.93
C SER A 83 10.04 15.84 -3.57
N LEU A 84 10.30 15.22 -2.40
CA LEU A 84 11.66 14.96 -1.92
C LEU A 84 12.32 13.74 -2.59
N ILE A 85 11.57 12.65 -2.79
CA ILE A 85 12.10 11.37 -3.27
C ILE A 85 12.11 11.32 -4.80
N ILE A 86 11.07 11.86 -5.43
CA ILE A 86 10.86 11.84 -6.88
C ILE A 86 10.51 13.27 -7.35
N PRO A 87 11.46 14.21 -7.26
CA PRO A 87 11.24 15.58 -7.72
C PRO A 87 10.86 15.59 -9.20
N GLN A 88 9.79 16.30 -9.53
CA GLN A 88 9.25 16.38 -10.90
C GLN A 88 10.10 17.26 -11.82
N SER A 89 10.86 18.19 -11.25
CA SER A 89 11.65 19.18 -11.99
C SER A 89 13.13 18.84 -12.13
N GLU A 90 13.62 17.80 -11.44
CA GLU A 90 15.04 17.52 -11.32
C GLU A 90 15.36 16.04 -11.56
N LYS A 91 16.59 15.78 -12.06
CA LYS A 91 17.10 14.41 -12.19
C LYS A 91 17.42 13.87 -10.79
N TRP A 92 16.61 12.93 -10.32
CA TRP A 92 16.76 12.30 -9.01
C TRP A 92 17.55 10.99 -9.03
N HIS A 93 17.71 10.36 -10.19
CA HIS A 93 18.45 9.11 -10.32
C HIS A 93 19.90 9.34 -10.80
N GLY A 94 20.86 8.67 -10.16
CA GLY A 94 22.28 8.72 -10.53
C GLY A 94 22.68 7.83 -11.70
N LEU A 95 21.72 7.27 -12.45
CA LEU A 95 22.04 6.38 -13.58
C LEU A 95 22.92 7.13 -14.60
N SER A 96 24.10 6.56 -14.83
CA SER A 96 25.08 6.93 -15.84
C SER A 96 25.38 5.69 -16.68
N THR A 97 25.70 5.89 -17.96
CA THR A 97 26.30 4.83 -18.75
C THR A 97 27.62 4.44 -18.08
N ALA A 98 27.81 3.15 -17.79
CA ALA A 98 29.12 2.65 -17.41
C ALA A 98 30.11 3.10 -18.49
N ALA A 99 31.27 3.62 -18.10
CA ALA A 99 32.28 4.10 -19.03
C ALA A 99 32.51 3.00 -20.07
N MET A 100 32.06 3.24 -21.31
CA MET A 100 32.61 2.51 -22.43
C MET A 100 34.04 3.01 -22.48
N ASN A 101 34.99 2.14 -22.12
CA ASN A 101 36.37 2.34 -22.51
C ASN A 101 36.34 2.36 -24.03
N ASP A 102 36.22 3.56 -24.60
CA ASP A 102 36.53 3.83 -25.99
C ASP A 102 38.06 3.75 -26.14
N GLU A 103 38.60 2.54 -25.91
CA GLU A 103 39.87 2.11 -26.47
C GLU A 103 39.58 1.50 -27.84
N GLU A 104 39.44 2.33 -28.85
CA GLU A 104 39.65 1.88 -30.23
C GLU A 104 40.41 2.97 -31.01
N THR A 105 41.73 2.83 -30.94
CA THR A 105 42.80 3.16 -31.93
C THR A 105 42.72 4.44 -32.76
#